data_AF-A0A5S9M651-F1
#
_entry.id   AF-A0A5S9M651-F1
#
_cell.length_a   1.000
_cell.length_b   1.000
_cell.length_c   1.000
_cell.angle_alpha   90.00
_cell.angle_beta   90.00
_cell.angle_gamma   90.00
#
_symmetry.space_group_name_H-M   'P 1'
#
loop_
_entity.id
_entity.type
_entity.pdbx_description
1 polymer ?
#
loop_
_entity_poly.entity_id
_entity_poly.type
_entity_poly.pdbx_seq_one_letter_code
_entity_poly.pdbx_strand_id
1 'polypeptide(L)'
;MMEALLTHHFDKHFRIYGTDTGLHVFLEGAQDFDEKGSIEAAKAAGVGIYPLSPYCFESNRKGLLLGFACTDESMIQEGVRRLKKILHI
;
A
#
# COMPACT_ATOMS: atom_id res chain seq x y z
N MET A 1 -8.19 5.66 -5.80
CA MET A 1 -7.23 4.79 -5.05
C MET A 1 -7.97 3.81 -4.16
N MET A 2 -8.88 4.24 -3.27
CA MET A 2 -9.60 3.32 -2.38
C MET A 2 -10.42 2.31 -3.16
N GLU A 3 -11.13 2.76 -4.20
CA GLU A 3 -11.90 1.88 -5.09
C GLU A 3 -11.04 0.73 -5.67
N ALA A 4 -9.84 1.04 -6.17
CA ALA A 4 -8.92 0.04 -6.72
C ALA A 4 -8.52 -0.98 -5.64
N LEU A 5 -8.17 -0.52 -4.43
CA LEU A 5 -7.75 -1.40 -3.34
C LEU A 5 -8.88 -2.34 -2.89
N LEU A 6 -10.11 -1.84 -2.77
CA LEU A 6 -11.29 -2.63 -2.39
C LEU A 6 -11.69 -3.63 -3.47
N THR A 7 -11.66 -3.21 -4.74
CA THR A 7 -11.90 -4.09 -5.90
C THR A 7 -10.91 -5.25 -5.93
N HIS A 8 -9.66 -4.98 -5.54
CA HIS A 8 -8.61 -5.99 -5.45
C HIS A 8 -8.54 -6.71 -4.10
N HIS A 9 -9.49 -6.47 -3.19
CA HIS A 9 -9.64 -7.14 -1.89
C HIS A 9 -8.48 -6.95 -0.90
N PHE A 10 -7.82 -5.79 -0.93
CA PHE A 10 -6.76 -5.47 0.04
C PHE A 10 -7.29 -5.41 1.49
N ASP A 11 -8.58 -5.08 1.68
CA ASP A 11 -9.26 -5.01 2.97
C ASP A 11 -9.33 -6.36 3.70
N LYS A 12 -9.12 -7.48 3.01
CA LYS A 12 -9.03 -8.81 3.63
C LYS A 12 -7.69 -9.09 4.30
N HIS A 13 -6.65 -8.33 3.93
CA HIS A 13 -5.27 -8.55 4.38
C HIS A 13 -4.72 -7.35 5.15
N PHE A 14 -5.28 -6.17 4.91
CA PHE A 14 -4.85 -4.91 5.50
C PHE A 14 -6.04 -4.14 6.05
N ARG A 15 -5.80 -3.44 7.15
CA ARG A 15 -6.68 -2.36 7.55
C ARG A 15 -6.31 -1.10 6.77
N ILE A 16 -7.25 -0.61 5.97
CA ILE A 16 -7.04 0.54 5.09
C ILE A 16 -7.42 1.82 5.84
N TYR A 17 -6.53 2.81 5.83
CA TYR A 17 -6.79 4.15 6.35
C TYR A 17 -6.62 5.19 5.24
N GLY A 18 -7.49 6.20 5.27
CA GLY A 18 -7.49 7.27 4.28
C GLY A 18 -8.87 7.42 3.66
N THR A 19 -8.96 8.34 2.70
CA THR A 19 -10.18 8.58 1.91
C THR A 19 -9.77 8.75 0.45
N ASP A 20 -10.74 8.75 -0.47
CA ASP A 20 -10.47 9.10 -1.87
C ASP A 20 -10.14 10.61 -2.08
N THR A 21 -10.20 11.41 -1.02
CA THR A 21 -9.69 12.78 -1.00
C THR A 21 -8.34 12.84 -0.28
N GLY A 22 -7.37 13.53 -0.87
CA GLY A 22 -6.01 13.65 -0.33
C GLY A 22 -4.94 13.20 -1.32
N LEU A 23 -3.78 12.77 -0.78
CA LEU A 23 -2.59 12.45 -1.57
C LEU A 23 -2.00 11.06 -1.24
N HIS A 24 -2.51 10.38 -0.22
CA HIS A 24 -2.03 9.06 0.18
C HIS A 24 -3.08 8.25 0.97
N VAL A 25 -2.91 6.93 0.98
CA VAL A 25 -3.61 5.99 1.87
C VAL A 25 -2.58 5.13 2.61
N PHE A 26 -2.98 4.58 3.75
CA PHE A 26 -2.19 3.62 4.51
C PHE A 26 -2.84 2.23 4.49
N LEU A 27 -2.00 1.21 4.37
CA LEU A 27 -2.35 -0.20 4.51
C LEU A 27 -1.63 -0.72 5.75
N GLU A 28 -2.34 -0.86 6.87
CA GLU A 28 -1.79 -1.51 8.06
C GLU A 28 -1.92 -3.02 7.94
N GLY A 29 -0.80 -3.73 8.04
CA GLY A 29 -0.74 -5.19 8.02
C GLY A 29 -0.65 -5.80 9.43
N ALA A 30 -0.41 -7.10 9.47
CA ALA A 30 -0.09 -7.80 10.71
C ALA A 30 1.24 -7.32 11.32
N GLN A 31 1.48 -7.61 12.60
CA GLN A 31 2.68 -7.15 13.32
C GLN A 31 3.99 -7.72 12.75
N ASP A 32 3.93 -8.89 12.11
CA ASP A 32 5.02 -9.58 11.44
C ASP A 32 5.13 -9.24 9.94
N PHE A 33 4.36 -8.26 9.45
CA PHE A 33 4.39 -7.84 8.06
C PHE A 33 5.78 -7.34 7.63
N ASP A 34 6.33 -7.95 6.58
CA ASP A 34 7.64 -7.60 6.02
C ASP A 34 7.57 -6.35 5.14
N GLU A 35 7.67 -5.19 5.78
CA GLU A 35 7.70 -3.89 5.08
C GLU A 35 8.89 -3.80 4.11
N LYS A 36 10.07 -4.26 4.53
CA LYS A 36 11.30 -4.10 3.76
C LYS A 36 11.26 -4.95 2.49
N GLY A 37 10.94 -6.23 2.62
CA GLY A 37 10.79 -7.12 1.46
C GLY A 37 9.70 -6.65 0.51
N SER A 38 8.58 -6.17 1.04
CA SER A 38 7.48 -5.62 0.22
C SER A 38 7.91 -4.40 -0.60
N ILE A 39 8.68 -3.47 -0.01
CA ILE A 39 9.18 -2.28 -0.71
C ILE A 39 10.16 -2.67 -1.83
N GLU A 40 11.10 -3.57 -1.56
CA GLU A 40 12.07 -4.01 -2.57
C GLU A 40 11.38 -4.77 -3.71
N ALA A 41 10.42 -5.64 -3.40
CA ALA A 41 9.64 -6.37 -4.40
C ALA A 41 8.77 -5.43 -5.24
N ALA A 42 8.10 -4.46 -4.62
CA ALA A 42 7.32 -3.44 -5.32
C ALA A 42 8.21 -2.59 -6.24
N LYS A 43 9.37 -2.15 -5.76
CA LYS A 43 10.35 -1.39 -6.54
C LYS A 43 10.84 -2.19 -7.76
N ALA A 44 11.14 -3.47 -7.60
CA ALA A 44 11.51 -4.36 -8.71
C ALA A 44 10.38 -4.53 -9.74
N ALA A 45 9.11 -4.43 -9.30
CA ALA A 45 7.93 -4.43 -10.17
C ALA A 45 7.57 -3.04 -10.74
N GLY A 46 8.39 -2.02 -10.49
CA GLY A 46 8.16 -0.64 -10.95
C GLY A 46 7.05 0.09 -10.19
N VAL A 47 6.78 -0.27 -8.94
CA VAL A 47 5.79 0.38 -8.06
C VAL A 47 6.52 1.01 -6.87
N GLY A 48 6.44 2.33 -6.74
CA GLY A 48 7.01 3.07 -5.62
C GLY A 48 6.04 3.14 -4.43
N ILE A 49 6.43 2.56 -3.29
CA ILE A 49 5.69 2.57 -2.03
C ILE A 49 6.64 2.82 -0.86
N TYR A 50 6.09 3.21 0.29
CA TYR A 50 6.87 3.53 1.49
C TYR A 50 6.42 2.69 2.69
N PRO A 51 7.28 2.42 3.68
CA PRO A 51 6.88 1.73 4.90
C PRO A 51 5.99 2.62 5.78
N LEU A 52 5.08 2.02 6.55
CA LEU A 52 4.26 2.74 7.53
C LEU A 52 5.07 3.06 8.80
N SER A 53 5.98 2.17 9.21
CA SER A 53 6.64 2.28 10.52
C SER A 53 7.36 3.59 10.83
N PRO A 54 8.03 4.30 9.89
CA PRO A 54 8.65 5.59 10.21
C PRO A 54 7.68 6.70 10.60
N TYR A 55 6.39 6.54 10.26
CA TYR A 55 5.32 7.50 10.59
C TYR A 55 4.64 7.17 11.92
N CYS A 56 5.02 6.07 12.58
CA CYS A 56 4.44 5.63 13.84
C CYS A 56 5.27 6.13 15.02
N PHE A 57 4.70 7.01 15.85
CA PHE A 57 5.30 7.43 17.12
C PHE A 57 4.95 6.41 18.22
N GLU A 58 5.98 5.87 18.89
CA GLU A 58 5.84 4.89 19.99
C GLU A 58 4.90 3.71 19.69
N SER A 59 4.98 3.17 18.46
CA SER A 59 4.10 2.11 18.00
C SER A 59 4.86 1.12 17.12
N ASN A 60 4.49 -0.16 17.22
CA ASN A 60 5.07 -1.26 16.45
C ASN A 60 4.25 -1.61 15.19
N ARG A 61 3.29 -0.77 14.81
CA ARG A 61 2.45 -0.97 13.62
C ARG A 61 3.31 -1.08 12.36
N LYS A 62 2.91 -2.01 11.50
CA LYS A 62 3.57 -2.33 10.23
C LYS A 62 2.62 -2.17 9.08
N GLY A 63 3.14 -1.79 7.93
CA GLY A 63 2.29 -1.56 6.78
C GLY A 63 2.96 -0.79 5.65
N LEU A 64 2.13 -0.26 4.77
CA LEU A 64 2.54 0.47 3.58
C LEU A 64 1.83 1.81 3.52
N LEU A 65 2.53 2.82 3.01
CA LEU A 65 1.98 4.11 2.57
C LEU A 65 1.98 4.11 1.04
N LEU A 66 0.81 4.36 0.46
CA LEU A 66 0.62 4.50 -0.99
C LEU A 66 0.27 5.95 -1.31
N GLY A 67 1.21 6.66 -1.95
CA GLY A 67 1.01 8.03 -2.44
C GLY A 67 0.42 8.04 -3.84
N PHE A 68 -0.55 8.91 -4.10
CA PHE A 68 -1.23 9.02 -5.41
C PHE A 68 -1.35 10.46 -5.93
N ALA A 69 -0.62 11.40 -5.34
CA ALA A 69 -0.62 12.83 -5.72
C ALA A 69 -0.34 13.08 -7.22
N CYS A 70 0.57 12.29 -7.80
CA CYS A 70 1.04 12.47 -9.18
C CYS A 70 0.70 11.25 -10.06
N THR A 71 -0.31 10.47 -9.70
CA THR A 71 -0.71 9.26 -10.45
C THR A 71 -2.13 9.42 -10.96
N ASP A 72 -2.35 9.12 -12.24
CA ASP A 72 -3.70 9.03 -12.80
C ASP A 72 -4.37 7.68 -12.48
N GLU A 73 -5.65 7.57 -12.81
CA GLU A 73 -6.46 6.37 -12.52
C GLU A 73 -5.88 5.11 -13.19
N SER A 74 -5.36 5.21 -14.41
CA SER A 74 -4.78 4.06 -15.10
C SER A 74 -3.51 3.56 -14.40
N MET A 75 -2.68 4.48 -13.92
CA MET A 75 -1.48 4.17 -13.14
C MET A 75 -1.85 3.56 -11.78
N ILE A 76 -2.92 4.03 -11.14
CA ILE A 76 -3.42 3.47 -9.88
C ILE A 76 -3.87 2.02 -10.08
N GLN A 77 -4.71 1.76 -11.09
CA GLN A 77 -5.21 0.40 -11.36
C GLN A 77 -4.07 -0.57 -11.66
N GLU A 78 -3.13 -0.18 -12.53
CA GLU A 78 -1.98 -1.02 -12.86
C GLU A 78 -1.03 -1.21 -11.66
N GLY A 79 -0.78 -0.15 -10.89
CA GLY A 79 0.04 -0.18 -9.68
C GLY A 79 -0.53 -1.12 -8.63
N VAL A 80 -1.83 -1.01 -8.33
CA VAL A 80 -2.54 -1.90 -7.38
C VAL A 80 -2.53 -3.34 -7.88
N ARG A 81 -2.73 -3.57 -9.18
CA ARG A 81 -2.66 -4.92 -9.78
C ARG A 81 -1.27 -5.55 -9.64
N ARG A 82 -0.19 -4.77 -9.82
CA ARG A 82 1.19 -5.25 -9.59
C ARG A 82 1.46 -5.48 -8.11
N LEU A 83 1.00 -4.57 -7.26
CA LEU A 83 1.17 -4.66 -5.82
C LEU A 83 0.49 -5.91 -5.25
N LYS A 84 -0.71 -6.25 -5.73
CA LYS A 84 -1.40 -7.49 -5.35
C LYS A 84 -0.54 -8.73 -5.64
N LYS A 85 0.10 -8.78 -6.82
CA LYS A 85 0.95 -9.89 -7.23
C LYS A 85 2.19 -10.05 -6.35
N ILE A 86 2.86 -8.94 -6.00
CA ILE A 86 4.08 -9.02 -5.18
C ILE A 86 3.78 -9.32 -3.71
N LEU A 87 2.60 -8.95 -3.22
CA LEU A 87 2.18 -9.22 -1.84
C LEU A 87 1.56 -10.62 -1.66
N HIS A 88 1.32 -11.34 -2.76
CA HIS A 88 0.71 -12.68 -2.76
C HIS A 88 -0.68 -12.74 -2.06
N ILE A 89 -1.50 -11.72 -2.32
CA ILE A 89 -2.90 -11.60 -1.82
C ILE A 89 -3.92 -11.58 -2.96
#